data_AF-A0A1F7QR36-F1
#
_entry.id   AF-A0A1F7QR36-F1
#
_cell.length_a   1.000
_cell.length_b   1.000
_cell.length_c   1.000
_cell.angle_alpha   90.00
_cell.angle_beta   90.00
_cell.angle_gamma   90.00
#
_symmetry.space_group_name_H-M   'P 1'
#
loop_
_entity.id
_entity.type
_entity.pdbx_description
1 polymer ?
#
loop_
_entity_poly.entity_id
_entity_poly.type
_entity_poly.pdbx_seq_one_letter_code
_entity_poly.pdbx_strand_id
1 'polypeptide(L)'
;MKDMYINQINEIKKLDYSFYEKIAASGDPLTYTFSELETSSGVQVEIDVKRHKKIDALILTIDFCSDDGKWMHKSDASATYLIDKDGKWQDSSYDGSELSV
;
A
#
# COMPACT_ATOMS: atom_id res chain seq x y z
N MET A 1 -3.60 14.34 -5.28
CA MET A 1 -2.57 13.29 -5.42
C MET A 1 -3.17 11.88 -5.38
N LYS A 2 -4.05 11.54 -4.41
CA LYS A 2 -4.77 10.25 -4.40
C LYS A 2 -5.48 9.90 -5.73
N ASP A 3 -6.07 10.88 -6.42
CA ASP A 3 -6.75 10.65 -7.70
C ASP A 3 -5.83 10.19 -8.83
N MET A 4 -4.53 10.53 -8.77
CA MET A 4 -3.57 10.22 -9.83
C MET A 4 -3.20 8.73 -9.86
N TYR A 5 -3.29 8.04 -8.73
CA TYR A 5 -2.94 6.63 -8.58
C TYR A 5 -4.12 5.74 -8.20
N ILE A 6 -5.36 6.24 -8.36
CA ILE A 6 -6.56 5.53 -7.91
C ILE A 6 -6.75 4.19 -8.62
N ASN A 7 -6.33 4.09 -9.88
CA ASN A 7 -6.39 2.85 -10.64
C ASN A 7 -5.43 1.80 -10.07
N GLN A 8 -4.18 2.18 -9.77
CA GLN A 8 -3.19 1.28 -9.17
C GLN A 8 -3.63 0.84 -7.77
N ILE A 9 -4.16 1.75 -6.96
CA ILE A 9 -4.73 1.42 -5.65
C ILE A 9 -5.88 0.42 -5.79
N ASN A 10 -6.78 0.60 -6.75
CA ASN A 10 -7.87 -0.33 -7.00
C ASN A 10 -7.39 -1.72 -7.43
N GLU A 11 -6.34 -1.81 -8.25
CA GLU A 11 -5.73 -3.10 -8.60
C GLU A 11 -5.12 -3.79 -7.36
N ILE A 12 -4.43 -3.05 -6.51
CA ILE A 12 -3.89 -3.56 -5.23
C ILE A 12 -5.06 -4.07 -4.36
N LYS A 13 -6.16 -3.31 -4.27
CA LYS A 13 -7.35 -3.68 -3.50
C LYS A 13 -8.04 -4.96 -3.96
N LYS A 14 -7.79 -5.45 -5.18
CA LYS A 14 -8.31 -6.74 -5.68
C LYS A 14 -7.57 -7.96 -5.12
N LEU A 15 -6.37 -7.78 -4.56
CA LEU A 15 -5.59 -8.88 -4.01
C LEU A 15 -6.16 -9.29 -2.64
N ASP A 16 -6.17 -10.59 -2.38
CA ASP A 16 -6.75 -11.15 -1.15
C ASP A 16 -5.87 -10.90 0.08
N TYR A 17 -6.49 -10.93 1.27
CA TYR A 17 -5.79 -10.85 2.56
C TYR A 17 -4.61 -11.83 2.67
N SER A 18 -4.78 -13.07 2.18
CA SER A 18 -3.74 -14.11 2.23
C SER A 18 -2.48 -13.77 1.43
N PHE A 19 -2.60 -12.90 0.41
CA PHE A 19 -1.45 -12.38 -0.32
C PHE A 19 -0.62 -11.46 0.58
N TYR A 20 -1.27 -10.51 1.25
CA TYR A 20 -0.63 -9.56 2.15
C TYR A 20 -0.09 -10.21 3.42
N GLU A 21 -0.74 -11.27 3.89
CA GLU A 21 -0.25 -12.04 5.03
C GLU A 21 1.15 -12.62 4.76
N LYS A 22 1.42 -13.06 3.53
CA LYS A 22 2.73 -13.59 3.14
C LYS A 22 3.80 -12.50 3.15
N ILE A 23 3.47 -11.29 2.69
CA ILE A 23 4.38 -10.13 2.72
C ILE A 23 4.67 -9.73 4.17
N ALA A 24 3.64 -9.66 5.01
CA ALA A 24 3.81 -9.37 6.43
C ALA A 24 4.66 -10.44 7.15
N ALA A 25 4.61 -11.69 6.69
CA ALA A 25 5.39 -12.79 7.24
C ALA A 25 6.85 -12.80 6.76
N SER A 26 7.15 -12.34 5.54
CA SER A 26 8.53 -12.16 5.09
C SER A 26 9.22 -11.00 5.83
N GLY A 27 8.47 -9.94 6.14
CA GLY A 27 9.01 -8.73 6.77
C GLY A 27 9.72 -7.78 5.79
N ASP A 28 9.87 -8.21 4.54
CA ASP A 28 10.36 -7.40 3.43
C ASP A 28 9.18 -6.76 2.67
N PRO A 29 9.29 -5.48 2.27
CA PRO A 29 8.27 -4.84 1.45
C PRO A 29 8.24 -5.43 0.04
N LEU A 30 7.06 -5.42 -0.58
CA LEU A 30 6.88 -5.86 -1.96
C LEU A 30 7.01 -4.67 -2.90
N THR A 31 7.97 -4.72 -3.82
CA THR A 31 8.02 -3.78 -4.95
C THR A 31 7.26 -4.36 -6.14
N TYR A 32 6.32 -3.59 -6.68
CA TYR A 32 5.50 -3.98 -7.83
C TYR A 32 5.49 -2.87 -8.88
N THR A 33 5.61 -3.22 -10.15
CA THR A 33 5.60 -2.25 -11.25
C THR A 33 4.35 -2.44 -12.10
N PHE A 34 3.50 -1.41 -12.14
CA PHE A 34 2.38 -1.32 -13.06
C PHE A 34 2.88 -0.78 -14.39
N SER A 35 2.97 -1.66 -15.39
CA SER A 35 3.11 -1.23 -16.78
C SER A 35 1.78 -0.65 -17.24
N GLU A 36 1.65 0.68 -17.24
CA GLU A 36 0.53 1.29 -17.96
C GLU A 36 0.69 1.03 -19.45
N LEU A 37 -0.42 0.70 -20.12
CA LEU A 37 -0.45 0.49 -21.57
C LEU A 37 -0.26 1.79 -22.37
N GLU A 38 -0.33 2.97 -21.72
CA GLU A 38 -0.38 4.27 -22.41
C GLU A 38 0.67 5.29 -21.96
N THR A 39 1.28 5.14 -20.78
CA THR A 39 2.45 5.93 -20.37
C THR A 39 3.69 5.06 -20.62
N SER A 40 4.67 5.59 -21.36
CA SER A 40 5.91 4.86 -21.72
C SER A 40 6.82 4.53 -20.52
N SER A 41 6.33 4.83 -19.31
CA SER A 41 7.04 4.81 -18.06
C SER A 41 6.12 4.15 -17.03
N GLY A 42 6.46 2.95 -16.58
CA GLY A 42 5.64 2.23 -15.62
C GLY A 42 5.60 2.93 -14.26
N VAL A 43 4.48 2.82 -13.56
CA VAL A 43 4.36 3.28 -12.16
C VAL A 43 4.89 2.18 -11.26
N GLN A 44 5.96 2.45 -10.52
CA GLN A 44 6.46 1.54 -9.50
C GLN A 44 5.85 1.88 -8.14
N VAL A 45 5.39 0.86 -7.43
CA VAL A 45 4.88 0.95 -6.07
C VAL A 45 5.69 0.06 -5.14
N GLU A 46 5.82 0.47 -3.89
CA GLU A 46 6.30 -0.36 -2.79
C GLU A 46 5.18 -0.53 -1.79
N ILE A 47 4.94 -1.77 -1.37
CA ILE A 47 3.89 -2.14 -0.43
C ILE A 47 4.57 -2.73 0.81
N ASP A 48 4.59 -1.96 1.88
CA ASP A 48 5.00 -2.43 3.21
C ASP A 48 3.78 -2.92 3.97
N VAL A 49 3.84 -4.15 4.50
CA VAL A 49 2.72 -4.76 5.21
C VAL A 49 3.11 -5.14 6.63
N LYS A 50 2.36 -4.66 7.61
CA LYS A 50 2.58 -4.94 9.03
C LYS A 50 1.31 -5.51 9.66
N ARG A 51 1.47 -6.49 10.55
CA ARG A 51 0.37 -6.97 11.38
C ARG A 51 0.02 -5.93 12.44
N HIS A 52 -1.25 -5.58 12.55
CA HIS A 52 -1.72 -4.74 13.63
C HIS A 52 -1.74 -5.56 14.94
N LYS A 53 -1.16 -5.01 16.02
CA LYS A 53 -0.97 -5.79 17.27
C LYS A 53 -2.25 -5.99 18.09
N LYS A 54 -3.22 -5.07 17.96
CA LYS A 54 -4.45 -5.05 18.78
C LYS A 54 -5.72 -5.53 18.08
N ILE A 55 -5.73 -5.50 16.75
CA ILE A 55 -6.88 -5.90 15.94
C ILE A 55 -6.36 -6.90 14.90
N ASP A 56 -7.18 -7.89 14.58
CA ASP A 56 -6.81 -8.98 13.67
C ASP A 56 -6.88 -8.51 12.20
N ALA A 57 -5.96 -7.58 11.87
CA ALA A 57 -5.90 -6.86 10.61
C ALA A 57 -4.45 -6.59 10.18
N LEU A 58 -4.26 -6.29 8.91
CA LEU A 58 -2.99 -5.86 8.34
C LEU A 58 -3.03 -4.36 8.03
N ILE A 59 -1.95 -3.66 8.33
CA ILE A 59 -1.67 -2.29 7.92
C ILE A 59 -0.83 -2.37 6.65
N LEU A 60 -1.30 -1.76 5.58
CA LEU A 60 -0.59 -1.65 4.31
C LEU A 60 -0.19 -0.20 4.10
N THR A 61 1.09 0.03 3.86
CA THR A 61 1.60 1.34 3.42
C THR A 61 2.03 1.19 1.98
N ILE A 62 1.41 1.96 1.09
CA ILE A 62 1.67 1.94 -0.34
C ILE A 62 2.41 3.22 -0.69
N ASP A 63 3.69 3.10 -1.04
CA ASP A 63 4.55 4.18 -1.52
C ASP A 63 4.58 4.17 -3.05
N PHE A 64 4.49 5.34 -3.69
CA PHE A 64 4.54 5.48 -5.15
C PHE A 64 5.87 6.12 -5.58
N CYS A 65 6.50 5.53 -6.59
CA CYS A 65 7.70 6.05 -7.23
C CYS A 65 7.30 6.67 -8.57
N SER A 66 7.70 7.93 -8.80
CA SER A 66 7.43 8.64 -10.05
C SER A 66 8.47 8.34 -11.14
N ASP A 67 8.05 8.57 -12.38
CA ASP A 67 8.74 8.44 -13.67
C ASP A 67 10.27 8.63 -13.70
N ASP A 68 10.81 9.57 -12.92
CA ASP A 68 12.26 9.87 -12.87
C ASP A 68 13.11 8.81 -12.11
N GLY A 69 12.52 7.68 -11.70
CA GLY A 69 13.18 6.67 -10.87
C GLY A 69 13.52 7.16 -9.46
N LYS A 70 12.94 8.30 -9.06
CA LYS A 70 13.06 8.88 -7.73
C LYS A 70 11.80 8.53 -6.95
N TRP A 71 12.00 7.84 -5.84
CA TRP A 71 10.98 7.71 -4.81
C TRP A 71 10.53 9.11 -4.40
N MET A 72 9.24 9.38 -4.55
CA MET A 72 8.67 10.59 -3.95
C MET A 72 8.90 10.52 -2.44
N HIS A 73 9.07 11.66 -1.76
CA HIS A 73 9.16 11.67 -0.30
C HIS A 73 7.96 10.89 0.25
N LYS A 74 8.24 9.84 1.06
CA LYS A 74 7.24 8.86 1.51
C LYS A 74 5.97 9.52 2.09
N SER A 75 6.07 10.71 2.65
CA SER A 75 4.95 11.47 3.20
C SER A 75 3.99 12.12 2.19
N ASP A 76 4.43 12.42 0.96
CA ASP A 76 3.61 13.20 0.01
C ASP A 76 2.78 12.34 -0.95
N ALA A 77 3.20 11.09 -1.18
CA ALA A 77 2.52 10.17 -2.09
C ALA A 77 2.04 8.87 -1.42
N SER A 78 2.39 8.57 -0.17
CA SER A 78 1.96 7.32 0.44
C SER A 78 0.47 7.30 0.77
N ALA A 79 -0.10 6.10 0.72
CA ALA A 79 -1.44 5.83 1.20
C ALA A 79 -1.40 4.63 2.15
N THR A 80 -2.04 4.79 3.32
CA THR A 80 -2.12 3.73 4.33
C THR A 80 -3.53 3.17 4.39
N TYR A 81 -3.62 1.85 4.44
CA TYR A 81 -4.86 1.11 4.49
C TYR A 81 -4.84 0.07 5.60
N LEU A 82 -6.02 -0.25 6.10
CA LEU A 82 -6.25 -1.44 6.90
C LEU A 82 -7.05 -2.45 6.08
N ILE A 83 -6.65 -3.73 6.12
CA ILE A 83 -7.42 -4.84 5.59
C ILE A 83 -7.66 -5.87 6.70
N ASP A 84 -8.91 -6.24 6.92
CA ASP A 84 -9.28 -7.31 7.86
C ASP A 84 -9.22 -8.69 7.20
N LYS A 85 -9.39 -9.75 8.00
CA LYS A 85 -9.41 -11.15 7.53
C LYS A 85 -10.51 -11.47 6.53
N ASP A 86 -11.59 -10.68 6.51
CA ASP A 86 -12.68 -10.81 5.54
C ASP A 86 -12.38 -10.09 4.22
N GLY A 87 -11.20 -9.44 4.11
CA GLY A 87 -10.78 -8.69 2.94
C GLY A 87 -11.43 -7.30 2.83
N LYS A 88 -12.02 -6.78 3.91
CA LYS A 88 -12.61 -5.44 3.88
C LYS A 88 -11.52 -4.40 4.12
N TRP A 89 -11.52 -3.39 3.25
CA TRP A 89 -10.55 -2.31 3.27
C TRP A 89 -11.11 -1.08 3.99
N GLN A 90 -10.27 -0.44 4.80
CA GLN A 90 -10.54 0.86 5.39
C GLN A 90 -9.39 1.82 5.02
N ASP A 91 -9.75 2.97 4.46
CA ASP A 91 -8.81 4.09 4.29
C ASP A 91 -8.40 4.55 5.68
N SER A 92 -7.17 4.27 6.06
CA SER A 92 -6.65 4.77 7.30
C SER A 92 -6.00 6.11 6.97
N SER A 93 -6.69 7.21 7.25
CA SER A 93 -6.05 8.53 7.45
C SER A 93 -5.19 8.46 8.72
N TYR A 94 -4.31 7.47 8.79
CA TYR A 94 -3.56 7.08 9.98
C TYR A 94 -2.30 7.92 10.00
N ASP A 95 -2.35 9.00 10.77
CA ASP A 95 -1.27 9.98 10.93
C ASP A 95 -0.08 9.45 11.76
N GLY A 96 -0.04 8.15 12.07
CA GLY A 96 1.00 7.58 12.94
C GLY A 96 0.92 8.03 14.40
N SER A 97 0.00 8.96 14.72
CA SER A 97 -0.27 9.45 16.07
C SER A 97 -1.25 8.52 16.79
N GLU A 98 -0.67 7.76 17.72
CA GLU A 98 -1.31 7.06 18.85
C GLU A 98 -2.12 5.78 18.59
N LEU A 99 -1.44 4.64 18.80
CA LEU A 99 -2.03 3.43 19.39
C LEU A 99 -1.95 3.46 20.93
N SER A 100 -2.42 4.53 21.55
CA SER A 100 -2.81 4.58 22.97
C SER A 100 -4.31 4.26 22.98
N VAL A 101 -4.88 3.18 23.52
CA VAL A 101 -4.57 2.27 24.63
C VAL A 101 -5.22 0.93 24.31
#